data_AF-J1EBT4-F1
#
_entry.id   AF-J1EBT4-F1
#
_cell.length_a   1.000
_cell.length_b   1.000
_cell.length_c   1.000
_cell.angle_alpha   90.00
_cell.angle_beta   90.00
_cell.angle_gamma   90.00
#
_symmetry.space_group_name_H-M   'P 1'
#
loop_
_entity.id
_entity.type
_entity.pdbx_description
1 polymer ?
#
loop_
_entity_poly.entity_id
_entity_poly.type
_entity_poly.pdbx_seq_one_letter_code
_entity_poly.pdbx_strand_id
1 'polypeptide(L)'
;MSSAPHSTDPLCSAHDRGILQVPYLKRCWSSLMAARQGKAGTGMQEAHRTQVVLAAMGLGLEQAMQHVLREAPDFAGFEDWIVRTAGAPDAATVARIQALVDGGPQPDAILDLHGRIDAMPPVLGAADLAHWEEHGYVVLRQAVPADDSAAAAQVVWDAVGATPGDVDSWYPNAPRNVMVQLFQHPAFEKNRRSPRIHKAFAQLWGTADLWRSTDRCGFNPPERPGHTYSAQGMHWDVSLAQPIPFCTQGILYLTDTLPEQGGLTVVPGFHRRVGPWLASLPPGADPRRQDFNALGARPIGAGAGDLVIWHQALPHGPSPNRATQPRLVQYINMFPAEVPASDDWV
;
A
#
# COMPACT_ATOMS: atom_id res chain seq x y z
N MET A 1 -17.33 -8.80 -34.00
CA MET A 1 -16.74 -7.46 -33.83
C MET A 1 -15.27 -7.64 -33.56
N SER A 2 -14.44 -6.92 -34.31
CA SER A 2 -13.01 -7.16 -34.49
C SER A 2 -12.23 -7.08 -33.17
N SER A 3 -11.55 -8.16 -32.79
CA SER A 3 -10.50 -8.15 -31.77
C SER A 3 -9.38 -7.25 -32.25
N ALA A 4 -9.17 -6.11 -31.58
CA ALA A 4 -8.04 -5.25 -31.85
C ALA A 4 -6.72 -6.03 -31.63
N PRO A 5 -5.73 -5.90 -32.52
CA PRO A 5 -4.44 -6.55 -32.32
C PRO A 5 -3.74 -5.91 -31.12
N HIS A 6 -3.44 -6.71 -30.09
CA HIS A 6 -2.51 -6.31 -29.03
C HIS A 6 -1.15 -6.01 -29.66
N SER A 7 -0.77 -4.74 -29.74
CA SER A 7 0.60 -4.35 -30.07
C SER A 7 1.50 -4.74 -28.89
N THR A 8 2.10 -5.92 -28.98
CA THR A 8 3.13 -6.40 -28.05
C THR A 8 4.49 -5.97 -28.58
N ASP A 9 4.87 -4.71 -28.39
CA ASP A 9 6.31 -4.48 -28.25
C ASP A 9 6.74 -5.27 -27.00
N PRO A 10 7.66 -6.23 -27.12
CA PRO A 10 8.08 -7.01 -25.97
C PRO A 10 8.70 -6.06 -24.95
N LEU A 11 8.16 -6.08 -23.72
CA LEU A 11 8.83 -5.45 -22.58
C LEU A 11 10.29 -5.91 -22.52
N CYS A 12 11.16 -5.10 -21.91
CA CYS A 12 12.55 -5.49 -21.73
C CYS A 12 12.67 -6.82 -20.97
N SER A 13 13.77 -7.53 -21.19
CA SER A 13 14.03 -8.81 -20.53
C SER A 13 14.07 -8.61 -19.01
N ALA A 14 13.58 -9.60 -18.27
CA ALA A 14 13.71 -9.64 -16.82
C ALA A 14 15.19 -9.64 -16.38
N HIS A 15 16.10 -10.10 -17.24
CA HIS A 15 17.53 -10.21 -16.97
C HIS A 15 18.36 -9.01 -17.45
N ASP A 16 17.74 -8.04 -18.14
CA ASP A 16 18.45 -6.85 -18.59
C ASP A 16 18.85 -5.99 -17.38
N ARG A 17 20.11 -5.54 -17.37
CA ARG A 17 20.68 -4.72 -16.29
C ARG A 17 21.13 -3.36 -16.79
N GLY A 18 20.94 -2.36 -15.94
CA GLY A 18 21.48 -1.01 -16.10
C GLY A 18 22.70 -0.77 -15.23
N ILE A 19 23.00 0.50 -14.94
CA ILE A 19 24.14 0.86 -14.11
C ILE A 19 23.97 0.39 -12.66
N LEU A 20 22.73 0.32 -12.16
CA LEU A 20 22.42 -0.12 -10.79
C LEU A 20 22.52 -1.65 -10.63
N GLN A 21 22.71 -2.40 -11.72
CA GLN A 21 22.81 -3.86 -11.74
C GLN A 21 21.57 -4.61 -11.20
N VAL A 22 20.45 -3.92 -10.98
CA VAL A 22 19.21 -4.49 -10.45
C VAL A 22 18.49 -5.26 -11.57
N PRO A 23 18.32 -6.59 -11.45
CA PRO A 23 17.54 -7.34 -12.42
C PRO A 23 16.07 -6.89 -12.35
N TYR A 24 15.34 -7.07 -13.45
CA TYR A 24 13.93 -6.67 -13.62
C TYR A 24 13.66 -5.15 -13.59
N LEU A 25 14.58 -4.30 -13.14
CA LEU A 25 14.36 -2.86 -13.06
C LEU A 25 14.09 -2.20 -14.43
N LYS A 26 14.82 -2.64 -15.47
CA LYS A 26 14.57 -2.17 -16.85
C LYS A 26 13.21 -2.61 -17.37
N ARG A 27 12.76 -3.80 -16.95
CA ARG A 27 11.43 -4.30 -17.27
C ARG A 27 10.35 -3.46 -16.59
N CYS A 28 10.50 -3.11 -15.31
CA CYS A 28 9.63 -2.16 -14.61
C CYS A 28 9.50 -0.85 -15.39
N TRP A 29 10.63 -0.23 -15.76
CA TRP A 29 10.63 0.99 -16.57
C TRP A 29 9.87 0.81 -17.90
N SER A 30 10.16 -0.26 -18.64
CA SER A 30 9.49 -0.54 -19.93
C SER A 30 7.98 -0.77 -19.78
N SER A 31 7.55 -1.40 -18.67
CA SER A 31 6.14 -1.62 -18.33
C SER A 31 5.43 -0.29 -18.05
N LEU A 32 6.04 0.58 -17.24
CA LEU A 32 5.53 1.92 -16.96
C LEU A 32 5.47 2.80 -18.23
N MET A 33 6.47 2.72 -19.09
CA MET A 33 6.49 3.43 -20.38
C MET A 33 5.43 2.91 -21.35
N ALA A 34 5.20 1.60 -21.40
CA ALA A 34 4.14 1.00 -22.20
C ALA A 34 2.75 1.45 -21.72
N ALA A 35 2.51 1.45 -20.41
CA ALA A 35 1.27 1.95 -19.81
C ALA A 35 1.06 3.44 -20.14
N ARG A 36 2.10 4.26 -20.05
CA ARG A 36 2.07 5.68 -20.47
C ARG A 36 1.66 5.86 -21.94
N GLN A 37 2.06 4.94 -22.82
CA GLN A 37 1.72 4.97 -24.25
C GLN A 37 0.32 4.44 -24.56
N GLY A 38 -0.48 4.09 -23.53
CA GLY A 38 -1.82 3.53 -23.71
C GLY A 38 -1.81 2.09 -24.25
N LYS A 39 -0.67 1.39 -24.16
CA LYS A 39 -0.61 -0.04 -24.49
C LYS A 39 -1.37 -0.82 -23.42
N ALA A 40 -1.95 -1.95 -23.81
CA ALA A 40 -2.68 -2.83 -22.89
C ALA A 40 -1.80 -3.18 -21.68
N GLY A 41 -2.42 -3.26 -20.51
CA GLY A 41 -1.75 -3.61 -19.27
C GLY A 41 -1.01 -4.95 -19.39
N THR A 42 0.11 -5.06 -18.69
CA THR A 42 1.03 -6.20 -18.77
C THR A 42 0.61 -7.39 -17.90
N GLY A 43 -0.62 -7.36 -17.38
CA GLY A 43 -1.17 -8.34 -16.45
C GLY A 43 -0.87 -8.00 -14.99
N MET A 44 -1.66 -8.56 -14.08
CA MET A 44 -1.57 -8.25 -12.65
C MET A 44 -0.33 -8.85 -11.98
N GLN A 45 0.20 -9.95 -12.51
CA GLN A 45 1.47 -10.51 -12.05
C GLN A 45 2.65 -9.58 -12.37
N GLU A 46 2.67 -8.97 -13.56
CA GLU A 46 3.70 -7.99 -13.93
C GLU A 46 3.60 -6.73 -13.06
N ALA A 47 2.39 -6.27 -12.77
CA ALA A 47 2.17 -5.15 -11.86
C ALA A 47 2.66 -5.46 -10.44
N HIS A 48 2.36 -6.65 -9.91
CA HIS A 48 2.84 -7.08 -8.59
C HIS A 48 4.37 -7.14 -8.54
N ARG A 49 5.02 -7.76 -9.53
CA ARG A 49 6.49 -7.83 -9.55
C ARG A 49 7.14 -6.46 -9.75
N THR A 50 6.51 -5.57 -10.53
CA THR A 50 6.92 -4.17 -10.63
C THR A 50 6.85 -3.48 -9.26
N GLN A 51 5.76 -3.67 -8.52
CA GLN A 51 5.60 -3.14 -7.17
C GLN A 51 6.65 -3.68 -6.19
N VAL A 52 6.94 -4.98 -6.22
CA VAL A 52 8.00 -5.61 -5.40
C VAL A 52 9.35 -4.95 -5.65
N VAL A 53 9.77 -4.86 -6.92
CA VAL A 53 11.09 -4.31 -7.29
C VAL A 53 11.17 -2.83 -6.95
N LEU A 54 10.15 -2.02 -7.28
CA LEU A 54 10.15 -0.59 -6.93
C LEU A 54 10.18 -0.36 -5.42
N ALA A 55 9.39 -1.13 -4.66
CA ALA A 55 9.34 -0.99 -3.21
C ALA A 55 10.66 -1.39 -2.55
N ALA A 56 11.33 -2.43 -3.06
CA ALA A 56 12.67 -2.82 -2.64
C ALA A 56 13.71 -1.73 -2.90
N MET A 57 13.52 -0.97 -3.98
CA MET A 57 14.34 0.20 -4.32
C MET A 57 13.95 1.48 -3.54
N GLY A 58 13.03 1.38 -2.58
CA GLY A 58 12.59 2.52 -1.77
C GLY A 58 11.64 3.48 -2.50
N LEU A 59 10.91 3.01 -3.51
CA LEU A 59 10.02 3.84 -4.34
C LEU A 59 8.56 3.38 -4.24
N GLY A 60 7.65 4.35 -4.23
CA GLY A 60 6.23 4.06 -4.40
C GLY A 60 5.86 3.75 -5.84
N LEU A 61 4.92 2.82 -6.05
CA LEU A 61 4.40 2.52 -7.39
C LEU A 61 3.77 3.76 -8.03
N GLU A 62 2.89 4.46 -7.31
CA GLU A 62 2.28 5.71 -7.80
C GLU A 62 3.35 6.79 -8.05
N GLN A 63 4.36 6.88 -7.18
CA GLN A 63 5.48 7.82 -7.33
C GLN A 63 6.22 7.60 -8.65
N ALA A 64 6.54 6.34 -8.97
CA ALA A 64 7.20 5.96 -10.21
C ALA A 64 6.30 6.16 -11.44
N MET A 65 5.03 5.77 -11.36
CA MET A 65 4.05 5.99 -12.43
C MET A 65 3.92 7.48 -12.77
N GLN A 66 3.80 8.34 -11.76
CA GLN A 66 3.69 9.78 -11.96
C GLN A 66 4.97 10.39 -12.56
N HIS A 67 6.16 9.95 -12.12
CA HIS A 67 7.42 10.40 -12.69
C HIS A 67 7.52 10.02 -14.18
N VAL A 68 7.26 8.75 -14.51
CA VAL A 68 7.30 8.26 -15.89
C VAL A 68 6.28 8.99 -16.76
N LEU A 69 5.06 9.18 -16.26
CA LEU A 69 4.00 9.89 -16.98
C LEU A 69 4.43 11.32 -17.35
N ARG A 70 5.03 12.06 -16.40
CA ARG A 70 5.44 13.46 -16.60
C ARG A 70 6.70 13.61 -17.43
N GLU A 71 7.75 12.88 -17.09
CA GLU A 71 9.10 13.12 -17.61
C GLU A 71 9.45 12.23 -18.82
N ALA A 72 8.77 11.09 -18.98
CA ALA A 72 9.04 10.10 -20.02
C ALA A 72 10.54 9.76 -20.18
N PRO A 73 11.26 9.45 -19.08
CA PRO A 73 12.71 9.31 -19.11
C PRO A 73 13.13 8.09 -19.95
N ASP A 74 14.34 8.14 -20.51
CA ASP A 74 15.02 6.90 -20.92
C ASP A 74 15.44 6.09 -19.68
N PHE A 75 15.96 4.88 -19.89
CA PHE A 75 16.26 4.01 -18.76
C PHE A 75 17.39 4.55 -17.86
N ALA A 76 18.40 5.20 -18.43
CA ALA A 76 19.47 5.83 -17.64
C ALA A 76 18.94 6.99 -16.79
N GLY A 77 18.10 7.85 -17.36
CA GLY A 77 17.43 8.92 -16.64
C GLY A 77 16.50 8.41 -15.53
N PHE A 78 15.88 7.24 -15.73
CA PHE A 78 15.11 6.56 -14.70
C PHE A 78 16.01 6.08 -13.55
N GLU A 79 17.14 5.41 -13.82
CA GLU A 79 18.09 4.99 -12.78
C GLU A 79 18.64 6.20 -11.98
N ASP A 80 18.99 7.29 -12.67
CA ASP A 80 19.43 8.53 -12.01
C ASP A 80 18.35 9.13 -11.09
N TRP A 81 17.08 9.09 -11.52
CA TRP A 81 15.96 9.53 -10.70
C TRP A 81 15.79 8.66 -9.45
N ILE A 82 15.96 7.35 -9.56
CA ILE A 82 15.91 6.44 -8.41
C ILE A 82 16.98 6.83 -7.38
N VAL A 83 18.23 6.99 -7.81
CA VAL A 83 19.34 7.31 -6.88
C VAL A 83 19.11 8.66 -6.21
N ARG A 84 18.64 9.67 -6.94
CA ARG A 84 18.30 10.99 -6.34
C ARG A 84 17.13 10.92 -5.36
N THR A 85 16.18 10.02 -5.59
CA THR A 85 14.94 9.95 -4.80
C THR A 85 15.07 9.09 -3.56
N ALA A 86 15.65 7.89 -3.69
CA ALA A 86 15.69 6.86 -2.66
C ALA A 86 17.12 6.45 -2.25
N GLY A 87 18.15 6.95 -2.96
CA GLY A 87 19.53 6.51 -2.80
C GLY A 87 19.86 5.31 -3.69
N ALA A 88 21.16 4.97 -3.77
CA ALA A 88 21.60 3.76 -4.45
C ALA A 88 21.19 2.52 -3.62
N PRO A 89 20.75 1.42 -4.26
CA PRO A 89 20.39 0.20 -3.54
C PRO A 89 21.63 -0.41 -2.88
N ASP A 90 21.45 -0.96 -1.69
CA ASP A 90 22.51 -1.76 -1.07
C ASP A 90 22.65 -3.13 -1.75
N ALA A 91 23.83 -3.75 -1.58
CA ALA A 91 24.15 -5.02 -2.23
C ALA A 91 23.20 -6.15 -1.81
N ALA A 92 22.68 -6.15 -0.58
CA ALA A 92 21.75 -7.15 -0.09
C ALA A 92 20.39 -7.06 -0.79
N THR A 93 19.92 -5.84 -1.05
CA THR A 93 18.69 -5.56 -1.80
C THR A 93 18.83 -6.03 -3.25
N VAL A 94 19.93 -5.68 -3.92
CA VAL A 94 20.21 -6.15 -5.28
C VAL A 94 20.26 -7.68 -5.33
N ALA A 95 20.98 -8.31 -4.40
CA ALA A 95 21.10 -9.76 -4.32
C ALA A 95 19.76 -10.45 -4.01
N ARG A 96 18.88 -9.86 -3.20
CA ARG A 96 17.53 -10.40 -2.94
C ARG A 96 16.65 -10.35 -4.18
N ILE A 97 16.70 -9.25 -4.94
CA ILE A 97 15.97 -9.13 -6.23
C ILE A 97 16.57 -10.12 -7.24
N GLN A 98 17.88 -10.30 -7.25
CA GLN A 98 18.53 -11.29 -8.09
C GLN A 98 18.07 -12.72 -7.78
N ALA A 99 18.04 -13.12 -6.50
CA ALA A 99 17.52 -14.42 -6.10
C ALA A 99 16.06 -14.62 -6.53
N LEU A 100 15.26 -13.55 -6.53
CA LEU A 100 13.87 -13.60 -6.98
C LEU A 100 13.72 -13.80 -8.50
N VAL A 101 14.59 -13.18 -9.29
CA VAL A 101 14.46 -13.12 -10.77
C VAL A 101 15.23 -14.24 -11.44
N ASP A 102 16.45 -14.50 -10.98
CA ASP A 102 17.37 -15.47 -11.58
C ASP A 102 17.38 -16.81 -10.82
N GLY A 103 16.74 -16.88 -9.65
CA GLY A 103 16.85 -17.99 -8.71
C GLY A 103 18.14 -17.94 -7.89
N GLY A 104 18.36 -18.96 -7.06
CA GLY A 104 19.51 -19.05 -6.16
C GLY A 104 19.18 -18.70 -4.70
N PRO A 105 20.19 -18.74 -3.82
CA PRO A 105 19.97 -18.50 -2.40
C PRO A 105 19.66 -17.03 -2.12
N GLN A 106 18.78 -16.78 -1.14
CA GLN A 106 18.60 -15.44 -0.61
C GLN A 106 19.86 -15.00 0.17
N PRO A 107 20.13 -13.68 0.27
CA PRO A 107 21.25 -13.18 1.05
C PRO A 107 21.15 -13.58 2.54
N ASP A 108 22.28 -13.89 3.18
CA ASP A 108 22.33 -14.29 4.60
C ASP A 108 21.61 -13.29 5.52
N ALA A 109 21.78 -11.99 5.29
CA ALA A 109 21.11 -10.95 6.07
C ALA A 109 19.57 -11.01 6.00
N ILE A 110 19.03 -11.52 4.89
CA ILE A 110 17.59 -11.73 4.69
C ILE A 110 17.14 -13.02 5.39
N LEU A 111 17.91 -14.09 5.28
CA LEU A 111 17.66 -15.34 6.00
C LEU A 111 17.70 -15.13 7.52
N ASP A 112 18.67 -14.36 8.02
CA ASP A 112 18.78 -13.96 9.42
C ASP A 112 17.61 -13.09 9.88
N LEU A 113 17.13 -12.18 9.00
CA LEU A 113 15.92 -11.42 9.29
C LEU A 113 14.71 -12.35 9.43
N HIS A 114 14.52 -13.27 8.49
CA HIS A 114 13.40 -14.22 8.53
C HIS A 114 13.45 -15.07 9.80
N GLY A 115 14.61 -15.66 10.12
CA GLY A 115 14.80 -16.45 11.34
C GLY A 115 14.51 -15.66 12.62
N ARG A 116 14.90 -14.37 12.69
CA ARG A 116 14.56 -13.51 13.82
C ARG A 116 13.06 -13.25 13.91
N ILE A 117 12.40 -12.95 12.80
CA ILE A 117 10.93 -12.72 12.78
C ILE A 117 10.20 -14.00 13.19
N ASP A 118 10.57 -15.16 12.65
CA ASP A 118 9.94 -16.43 12.99
C ASP A 118 10.10 -16.76 14.47
N ALA A 119 11.28 -16.53 15.04
CA ALA A 119 11.59 -16.75 16.45
C ALA A 119 10.90 -15.75 17.41
N MET A 120 10.39 -14.60 16.92
CA MET A 120 9.65 -13.67 17.78
C MET A 120 8.38 -14.31 18.36
N PRO A 121 7.99 -13.96 19.60
CA PRO A 121 6.68 -14.34 20.12
C PRO A 121 5.57 -13.74 19.23
N PRO A 122 4.39 -14.39 19.15
CA PRO A 122 3.24 -13.83 18.46
C PRO A 122 2.92 -12.41 18.93
N VAL A 123 2.66 -11.51 17.99
CA VAL A 123 2.23 -10.13 18.25
C VAL A 123 0.73 -9.94 18.02
N LEU A 124 0.13 -10.84 17.23
CA LEU A 124 -1.31 -11.06 17.13
C LEU A 124 -1.64 -12.33 17.93
N GLY A 125 -2.45 -12.19 18.98
CA GLY A 125 -2.89 -13.31 19.81
C GLY A 125 -4.06 -14.08 19.18
N ALA A 126 -4.53 -15.13 19.87
CA ALA A 126 -5.65 -15.94 19.38
C ALA A 126 -6.94 -15.12 19.15
N ALA A 127 -7.21 -14.13 20.01
CA ALA A 127 -8.36 -13.24 19.84
C ALA A 127 -8.21 -12.33 18.62
N ASP A 128 -7.00 -11.81 18.36
CA ASP A 128 -6.71 -10.97 17.20
C ASP A 128 -6.88 -11.76 15.89
N LEU A 129 -6.40 -13.01 15.87
CA LEU A 129 -6.53 -13.90 14.73
C LEU A 129 -8.00 -14.34 14.52
N ALA A 130 -8.74 -14.61 15.60
CA ALA A 130 -10.17 -14.89 15.49
C ALA A 130 -10.95 -13.68 14.93
N HIS A 131 -10.61 -12.47 15.39
CA HIS A 131 -11.19 -11.23 14.89
C HIS A 131 -10.83 -10.99 13.41
N TRP A 132 -9.59 -11.28 12.99
CA TRP A 132 -9.18 -11.26 11.59
C TRP A 132 -10.02 -12.24 10.74
N GLU A 133 -10.15 -13.49 11.17
CA GLU A 133 -10.92 -14.50 10.44
C GLU A 133 -12.42 -14.13 10.32
N GLU A 134 -12.99 -13.55 11.39
CA GLU A 134 -14.38 -13.13 11.40
C GLU A 134 -14.62 -11.86 10.56
N HIS A 135 -13.77 -10.85 10.73
CA HIS A 135 -14.04 -9.50 10.26
C HIS A 135 -13.16 -9.03 9.10
N GLY A 136 -12.08 -9.73 8.78
CA GLY A 136 -11.17 -9.43 7.67
C GLY A 136 -10.26 -8.24 7.93
N TYR A 137 -10.17 -7.75 9.17
CA TYR A 137 -9.22 -6.72 9.57
C TYR A 137 -8.74 -6.99 10.99
N VAL A 138 -7.60 -6.42 11.40
CA VAL A 138 -7.05 -6.53 12.75
C VAL A 138 -6.30 -5.26 13.12
N VAL A 139 -6.29 -4.92 14.40
CA VAL A 139 -5.55 -3.76 14.93
C VAL A 139 -4.35 -4.26 15.73
N LEU A 140 -3.15 -4.13 15.17
CA LEU A 140 -1.91 -4.34 15.88
C LEU A 140 -1.65 -3.13 16.78
N ARG A 141 -1.93 -3.31 18.08
CA ARG A 141 -1.69 -2.27 19.09
C ARG A 141 -0.20 -2.02 19.28
N GLN A 142 0.16 -0.74 19.34
CA GLN A 142 1.53 -0.26 19.54
C GLN A 142 2.49 -0.94 18.57
N ALA A 143 2.13 -0.92 17.29
CA ALA A 143 2.93 -1.47 16.18
C ALA A 143 4.30 -0.79 16.08
N VAL A 144 4.37 0.49 16.48
CA VAL A 144 5.61 1.25 16.69
C VAL A 144 5.56 1.98 18.04
N PRO A 145 6.72 2.34 18.61
CA PRO A 145 6.78 3.22 19.79
C PRO A 145 6.11 4.58 19.56
N ALA A 146 5.60 5.18 20.64
CA ALA A 146 4.93 6.49 20.57
C ALA A 146 5.84 7.59 19.99
N ASP A 147 7.12 7.60 20.35
CA ASP A 147 8.09 8.58 19.84
C ASP A 147 8.32 8.43 18.33
N ASP A 148 8.30 7.20 17.81
CA ASP A 148 8.45 6.92 16.38
C ASP A 148 7.20 7.36 15.61
N SER A 149 6.02 7.13 16.18
CA SER A 149 4.75 7.63 15.67
C SER A 149 4.73 9.17 15.64
N ALA A 150 5.16 9.82 16.73
CA ALA A 150 5.19 11.27 16.85
C ALA A 150 6.20 11.90 15.86
N ALA A 151 7.38 11.30 15.69
CA ALA A 151 8.36 11.75 14.71
C ALA A 151 7.81 11.67 13.29
N ALA A 152 7.10 10.58 12.94
CA ALA A 152 6.42 10.47 11.66
C ALA A 152 5.23 11.43 11.51
N ALA A 153 4.48 11.71 12.59
CA ALA A 153 3.41 12.70 12.58
C ALA A 153 3.96 14.10 12.25
N GLN A 154 5.09 14.49 12.85
CA GLN A 154 5.75 15.77 12.58
C GLN A 154 6.08 15.92 11.09
N VAL A 155 6.56 14.85 10.45
CA VAL A 155 6.87 14.84 9.01
C VAL A 155 5.62 15.13 8.17
N VAL A 156 4.46 14.59 8.57
CA VAL A 156 3.19 14.88 7.87
C VAL A 156 2.78 16.34 8.08
N TRP A 157 2.87 16.85 9.30
CA TRP A 157 2.62 18.27 9.61
C TRP A 157 3.48 19.21 8.77
N ASP A 158 4.78 18.96 8.73
CA ASP A 158 5.74 19.74 7.95
C ASP A 158 5.42 19.67 6.45
N ALA A 159 5.06 18.49 5.94
CA ALA A 159 4.75 18.28 4.53
C ALA A 159 3.52 19.07 4.05
N VAL A 160 2.51 19.26 4.92
CA VAL A 160 1.35 20.10 4.60
C VAL A 160 1.52 21.54 5.09
N GLY A 161 2.65 21.89 5.73
CA GLY A 161 2.91 23.21 6.27
C GLY A 161 1.90 23.64 7.34
N ALA A 162 1.42 22.69 8.15
CA ALA A 162 0.41 22.93 9.17
C ALA A 162 0.99 22.69 10.58
N THR A 163 0.42 23.38 11.57
CA THR A 163 0.82 23.28 12.98
C THR A 163 -0.33 22.70 13.81
N PRO A 164 -0.08 21.74 14.73
CA PRO A 164 -1.14 21.13 15.53
C PRO A 164 -2.01 22.12 16.32
N GLY A 165 -1.43 23.23 16.80
CA GLY A 165 -2.13 24.25 17.59
C GLY A 165 -2.82 25.35 16.79
N ASP A 166 -2.65 25.39 15.46
CA ASP A 166 -3.19 26.42 14.58
C ASP A 166 -4.16 25.81 13.58
N VAL A 167 -5.45 25.83 13.91
CA VAL A 167 -6.53 25.24 13.10
C VAL A 167 -6.56 25.81 11.68
N ASP A 168 -6.28 27.09 11.49
CA ASP A 168 -6.35 27.70 10.16
C ASP A 168 -5.21 27.24 9.26
N SER A 169 -4.06 26.88 9.82
CA SER A 169 -2.94 26.30 9.07
C SER A 169 -3.24 24.93 8.47
N TRP A 170 -4.26 24.20 8.95
CA TRP A 170 -4.54 22.83 8.50
C TRP A 170 -5.07 22.75 7.08
N TYR A 171 -5.67 23.81 6.55
CA TYR A 171 -6.47 23.77 5.34
C TYR A 171 -5.78 24.24 4.05
N PRO A 172 -4.90 25.27 4.04
CA PRO A 172 -4.35 25.84 2.81
C PRO A 172 -3.69 24.82 1.86
N ASN A 173 -2.97 23.84 2.41
CA ASN A 173 -2.27 22.81 1.64
C ASN A 173 -2.80 21.40 1.90
N ALA A 174 -3.97 21.26 2.53
CA ALA A 174 -4.56 19.94 2.76
C ALA A 174 -4.88 19.26 1.42
N PRO A 175 -4.48 17.99 1.22
CA PRO A 175 -4.81 17.26 0.01
C PRO A 175 -6.30 16.98 -0.08
N ARG A 176 -6.92 17.27 -1.23
CA ARG A 176 -8.37 17.01 -1.44
C ARG A 176 -8.74 15.53 -1.32
N ASN A 177 -7.82 14.65 -1.69
CA ASN A 177 -7.98 13.19 -1.66
C ASN A 177 -7.38 12.53 -0.42
N VAL A 178 -7.07 13.31 0.63
CA VAL A 178 -6.42 12.88 1.89
C VAL A 178 -4.98 12.33 1.77
N MET A 179 -4.44 12.23 0.56
CA MET A 179 -3.14 11.61 0.30
C MET A 179 -2.04 12.67 0.17
N VAL A 180 -0.99 12.57 0.98
CA VAL A 180 0.18 13.46 0.91
C VAL A 180 1.28 12.72 0.16
N GLN A 181 1.74 13.27 -0.97
CA GLN A 181 2.72 12.63 -1.86
C GLN A 181 4.16 12.67 -1.31
N LEU A 182 4.36 12.13 -0.12
CA LEU A 182 5.65 12.01 0.56
C LEU A 182 5.91 10.55 0.93
N PHE A 183 6.98 10.00 0.38
CA PHE A 183 7.31 8.57 0.47
C PHE A 183 8.60 8.33 1.26
N GLN A 184 9.63 9.13 1.01
CA GLN A 184 10.93 8.98 1.64
C GLN A 184 11.06 9.93 2.84
N HIS A 185 11.30 9.36 4.02
CA HIS A 185 11.74 10.09 5.21
C HIS A 185 12.34 9.09 6.22
N PRO A 186 13.43 9.41 6.95
CA PRO A 186 13.99 8.50 7.95
C PRO A 186 12.99 8.00 9.01
N ALA A 187 12.07 8.87 9.45
CA ALA A 187 11.00 8.50 10.39
C ALA A 187 10.03 7.46 9.79
N PHE A 188 9.65 7.62 8.52
CA PHE A 188 8.80 6.65 7.82
C PHE A 188 9.52 5.32 7.61
N GLU A 189 10.80 5.36 7.27
CA GLU A 189 11.61 4.15 7.10
C GLU A 189 11.80 3.39 8.41
N LYS A 190 11.99 4.10 9.53
CA LYS A 190 12.03 3.50 10.86
C LYS A 190 10.75 2.70 11.15
N ASN A 191 9.58 3.27 10.87
CA ASN A 191 8.29 2.59 11.03
C ASN A 191 8.17 1.36 10.12
N ARG A 192 8.51 1.48 8.82
CA ARG A 192 8.49 0.35 7.86
C ARG A 192 9.39 -0.80 8.28
N ARG A 193 10.46 -0.51 9.02
CA ARG A 193 11.43 -1.49 9.54
C ARG A 193 11.02 -2.11 10.88
N SER A 194 9.86 -1.78 11.45
CA SER A 194 9.40 -2.35 12.72
C SER A 194 9.31 -3.88 12.65
N PRO A 195 10.07 -4.62 13.48
CA PRO A 195 9.96 -6.07 13.55
C PRO A 195 8.57 -6.53 14.00
N ARG A 196 7.88 -5.71 14.81
CA ARG A 196 6.52 -6.01 15.28
C ARG A 196 5.51 -5.96 14.13
N ILE A 197 5.65 -4.99 13.23
CA ILE A 197 4.83 -4.95 12.00
C ILE A 197 5.12 -6.15 11.12
N HIS A 198 6.41 -6.46 10.88
CA HIS A 198 6.79 -7.63 10.08
C HIS A 198 6.23 -8.93 10.67
N LYS A 199 6.35 -9.12 11.98
CA LYS A 199 5.79 -10.29 12.66
C LYS A 199 4.27 -10.41 12.48
N ALA A 200 3.53 -9.31 12.56
CA ALA A 200 2.08 -9.34 12.35
C ALA A 200 1.71 -9.78 10.93
N PHE A 201 2.34 -9.19 9.90
CA PHE A 201 2.12 -9.63 8.53
C PHE A 201 2.57 -11.09 8.32
N ALA A 202 3.68 -11.50 8.92
CA ALA A 202 4.16 -12.88 8.82
C ALA A 202 3.19 -13.88 9.45
N GLN A 203 2.52 -13.53 10.55
CA GLN A 203 1.46 -14.35 11.14
C GLN A 203 0.25 -14.50 10.21
N LEU A 204 -0.13 -13.44 9.49
CA LEU A 204 -1.26 -13.45 8.56
C LEU A 204 -0.93 -14.18 7.24
N TRP A 205 0.28 -14.00 6.71
CA TRP A 205 0.74 -14.63 5.48
C TRP A 205 1.28 -16.05 5.67
N GLY A 206 1.59 -16.45 6.91
CA GLY A 206 2.23 -17.73 7.22
C GLY A 206 3.70 -17.82 6.82
N THR A 207 4.35 -16.69 6.52
CA THR A 207 5.77 -16.64 6.12
C THR A 207 6.41 -15.32 6.53
N ALA A 208 7.67 -15.36 6.97
CA ALA A 208 8.48 -14.16 7.17
C ALA A 208 9.10 -13.62 5.88
N ASP A 209 9.07 -14.36 4.76
CA ASP A 209 9.59 -13.90 3.47
C ASP A 209 8.63 -12.93 2.80
N LEU A 210 8.69 -11.69 3.29
CA LEU A 210 7.83 -10.60 2.85
C LEU A 210 8.68 -9.40 2.42
N TRP A 211 8.15 -8.69 1.44
CA TRP A 211 8.66 -7.43 0.93
C TRP A 211 7.85 -6.29 1.53
N ARG A 212 8.52 -5.22 1.94
CA ARG A 212 7.89 -4.03 2.51
C ARG A 212 7.46 -3.11 1.38
N SER A 213 6.27 -2.53 1.46
CA SER A 213 5.90 -1.43 0.57
C SER A 213 6.71 -0.17 0.90
N THR A 214 6.96 0.65 -0.13
CA THR A 214 7.25 2.07 0.06
C THR A 214 6.02 2.83 -0.42
N ASP A 215 5.30 3.46 0.49
CA ASP A 215 4.06 4.17 0.17
C ASP A 215 3.99 5.50 0.90
N ARG A 216 3.00 6.30 0.53
CA ARG A 216 2.77 7.66 0.97
C ARG A 216 2.21 7.74 2.39
N CYS A 217 1.94 8.97 2.83
CA CYS A 217 1.23 9.26 4.07
C CYS A 217 -0.12 9.95 3.78
N GLY A 218 -0.89 10.22 4.82
CA GLY A 218 -2.20 10.86 4.70
C GLY A 218 -2.44 11.93 5.74
N PHE A 219 -3.17 12.96 5.32
CA PHE A 219 -3.61 14.07 6.15
C PHE A 219 -5.08 14.36 5.81
N ASN A 220 -5.97 14.28 6.80
CA ASN A 220 -7.40 14.51 6.62
C ASN A 220 -7.92 15.47 7.70
N PRO A 221 -8.02 16.79 7.43
CA PRO A 221 -8.54 17.75 8.39
C PRO A 221 -10.06 17.62 8.57
N PRO A 222 -10.63 18.11 9.68
CA PRO A 222 -12.08 18.17 9.87
C PRO A 222 -12.81 18.89 8.73
N GLU A 223 -14.03 18.46 8.41
CA GLU A 223 -14.87 19.19 7.46
C GLU A 223 -15.25 20.57 8.03
N ARG A 224 -15.17 21.62 7.19
CA ARG A 224 -15.68 22.96 7.51
C ARG A 224 -16.31 23.61 6.27
N PRO A 225 -17.09 24.70 6.41
CA PRO A 225 -17.57 25.44 5.25
C PRO A 225 -16.43 25.80 4.30
N GLY A 226 -16.55 25.42 3.02
CA GLY A 226 -15.51 25.59 2.01
C GLY A 226 -14.44 24.49 1.95
N HIS A 227 -14.46 23.52 2.87
CA HIS A 227 -13.59 22.35 2.88
C HIS A 227 -14.38 21.09 3.27
N THR A 228 -15.07 20.51 2.29
CA THR A 228 -15.83 19.26 2.43
C THR A 228 -15.04 18.07 1.91
N TYR A 229 -15.30 16.89 2.48
CA TYR A 229 -14.68 15.65 2.05
C TYR A 229 -14.97 15.37 0.56
N SER A 230 -13.91 15.07 -0.20
CA SER A 230 -13.99 14.86 -1.66
C SER A 230 -13.15 13.71 -2.18
N ALA A 231 -12.65 12.84 -1.28
CA ALA A 231 -11.92 11.64 -1.70
C ALA A 231 -12.88 10.60 -2.30
N GLN A 232 -12.30 9.61 -3.00
CA GLN A 232 -12.99 8.62 -3.84
C GLN A 232 -14.00 7.70 -3.11
N GLY A 233 -14.14 7.82 -1.78
CA GLY A 233 -15.03 6.99 -0.98
C GLY A 233 -14.53 5.56 -0.86
N MET A 234 -15.45 4.63 -0.55
CA MET A 234 -15.13 3.22 -0.39
C MET A 234 -15.01 2.51 -1.74
N HIS A 235 -14.05 1.60 -1.86
CA HIS A 235 -13.70 0.89 -3.09
C HIS A 235 -13.02 -0.45 -2.78
N TRP A 236 -12.70 -1.19 -3.84
CA TRP A 236 -11.73 -2.28 -3.82
C TRP A 236 -10.59 -1.95 -4.78
N ASP A 237 -9.36 -2.21 -4.37
CA ASP A 237 -8.16 -2.08 -5.21
C ASP A 237 -7.88 -3.33 -6.06
N VAL A 238 -8.78 -4.31 -6.00
CA VAL A 238 -8.65 -5.60 -6.67
C VAL A 238 -9.87 -5.88 -7.54
N SER A 239 -9.71 -6.76 -8.51
CA SER A 239 -10.84 -7.37 -9.21
C SER A 239 -11.71 -8.16 -8.24
N LEU A 240 -13.02 -8.15 -8.47
CA LEU A 240 -13.98 -8.95 -7.72
C LEU A 240 -14.23 -10.34 -8.34
N ALA A 241 -13.48 -10.70 -9.38
CA ALA A 241 -13.47 -12.04 -9.95
C ALA A 241 -13.16 -13.08 -8.86
N GLN A 242 -13.95 -14.16 -8.83
CA GLN A 242 -13.86 -15.17 -7.77
C GLN A 242 -12.93 -16.32 -8.19
N PRO A 243 -12.11 -16.86 -7.26
CA PRO A 243 -11.88 -16.35 -5.91
C PRO A 243 -11.02 -15.09 -5.92
N ILE A 244 -11.37 -14.10 -5.09
CA ILE A 244 -10.51 -12.92 -4.88
C ILE A 244 -9.23 -13.42 -4.18
N PRO A 245 -8.03 -13.13 -4.71
CA PRO A 245 -6.80 -13.54 -4.06
C PRO A 245 -6.67 -13.04 -2.62
N PHE A 246 -5.88 -13.73 -1.81
CA PHE A 246 -5.49 -13.20 -0.52
C PHE A 246 -4.38 -12.16 -0.72
N CYS A 247 -4.65 -10.90 -0.34
CA CYS A 247 -3.64 -9.89 -0.08
C CYS A 247 -4.09 -9.03 1.11
N THR A 248 -3.13 -8.32 1.68
CA THR A 248 -3.35 -7.36 2.76
C THR A 248 -3.11 -5.93 2.28
N GLN A 249 -3.60 -4.98 3.06
CA GLN A 249 -3.16 -3.59 3.08
C GLN A 249 -3.02 -3.15 4.53
N GLY A 250 -2.32 -2.04 4.78
CA GLY A 250 -2.10 -1.56 6.14
C GLY A 250 -1.94 -0.05 6.25
N ILE A 251 -2.41 0.49 7.37
CA ILE A 251 -2.43 1.91 7.69
C ILE A 251 -2.05 2.12 9.16
N LEU A 252 -0.91 2.78 9.37
CA LEU A 252 -0.39 3.14 10.68
C LEU A 252 -0.96 4.50 11.08
N TYR A 253 -1.63 4.56 12.21
CA TYR A 253 -2.15 5.80 12.78
C TYR A 253 -1.02 6.52 13.52
N LEU A 254 -0.75 7.76 13.12
CA LEU A 254 0.38 8.52 13.67
C LEU A 254 0.00 9.34 14.91
N THR A 255 -1.31 9.54 15.10
CA THR A 255 -1.95 10.22 16.23
C THR A 255 -3.16 9.42 16.70
N ASP A 256 -3.58 9.62 17.95
CA ASP A 256 -4.86 9.09 18.42
C ASP A 256 -5.98 9.58 17.50
N THR A 257 -6.77 8.63 17.00
CA THR A 257 -7.79 8.92 15.99
C THR A 257 -9.07 8.19 16.35
N LEU A 258 -10.11 8.98 16.62
CA LEU A 258 -11.47 8.47 16.85
C LEU A 258 -12.05 7.89 15.54
N PRO A 259 -13.01 6.96 15.59
CA PRO A 259 -13.66 6.45 14.38
C PRO A 259 -14.17 7.57 13.45
N GLU A 260 -14.85 8.57 13.99
CA GLU A 260 -15.41 9.71 13.26
C GLU A 260 -14.36 10.73 12.76
N GLN A 261 -13.09 10.58 13.13
CA GLN A 261 -11.99 11.46 12.74
C GLN A 261 -11.43 11.14 11.33
N GLY A 262 -12.28 10.64 10.43
CA GLY A 262 -11.87 10.37 9.06
C GLY A 262 -10.96 9.15 8.88
N GLY A 263 -11.08 8.16 9.79
CA GLY A 263 -10.31 6.92 9.81
C GLY A 263 -10.54 6.02 8.59
N LEU A 264 -9.78 4.93 8.51
CA LEU A 264 -10.07 3.83 7.59
C LEU A 264 -11.48 3.31 7.88
N THR A 265 -12.32 3.25 6.87
CA THR A 265 -13.62 2.61 6.91
C THR A 265 -13.56 1.32 6.14
N VAL A 266 -14.10 0.24 6.71
CA VAL A 266 -14.23 -1.08 6.06
C VAL A 266 -15.65 -1.60 6.22
N VAL A 267 -16.03 -2.62 5.47
CA VAL A 267 -17.22 -3.44 5.78
C VAL A 267 -16.76 -4.74 6.45
N PRO A 268 -16.82 -4.87 7.79
CA PRO A 268 -16.35 -6.07 8.48
C PRO A 268 -17.02 -7.36 7.98
N GLY A 269 -16.22 -8.41 7.82
CA GLY A 269 -16.67 -9.75 7.43
C GLY A 269 -17.04 -9.89 5.95
N PHE A 270 -16.87 -8.83 5.15
CA PHE A 270 -17.28 -8.84 3.75
C PHE A 270 -16.50 -9.84 2.89
N HIS A 271 -15.24 -10.10 3.23
CA HIS A 271 -14.38 -11.09 2.57
C HIS A 271 -15.00 -12.49 2.54
N ARG A 272 -15.86 -12.82 3.51
CA ARG A 272 -16.56 -14.12 3.61
C ARG A 272 -17.85 -14.20 2.80
N ARG A 273 -18.41 -13.05 2.42
CA ARG A 273 -19.73 -12.96 1.75
C ARG A 273 -19.69 -12.26 0.41
N VAL A 274 -18.54 -11.78 -0.05
CA VAL A 274 -18.38 -11.10 -1.34
C VAL A 274 -18.88 -11.95 -2.51
N GLY A 275 -18.56 -13.25 -2.57
CA GLY A 275 -19.04 -14.15 -3.62
C GLY A 275 -20.58 -14.28 -3.66
N PRO A 276 -21.23 -14.73 -2.57
CA PRO A 276 -22.70 -14.77 -2.49
C PRO A 276 -23.36 -13.42 -2.73
N TRP A 277 -22.76 -12.32 -2.25
CA TRP A 277 -23.27 -10.98 -2.47
C TRP A 277 -23.21 -10.57 -3.94
N LEU A 278 -22.09 -10.79 -4.64
CA LEU A 278 -21.96 -10.54 -6.08
C LEU A 278 -23.02 -11.31 -6.88
N ALA A 279 -23.24 -12.58 -6.55
CA ALA A 279 -24.25 -13.42 -7.19
C ALA A 279 -25.70 -12.95 -6.92
N SER A 280 -25.92 -12.18 -5.86
CA SER A 280 -27.24 -11.63 -5.51
C SER A 280 -27.55 -10.30 -6.20
N LEU A 281 -26.57 -9.67 -6.87
CA LEU A 281 -26.76 -8.39 -7.53
C LEU A 281 -27.69 -8.53 -8.75
N PRO A 282 -28.58 -7.55 -9.01
CA PRO A 282 -29.39 -7.54 -10.22
C PRO A 282 -28.52 -7.58 -11.48
N PRO A 283 -29.00 -8.18 -12.59
CA PRO A 283 -28.28 -8.14 -13.86
C PRO A 283 -27.89 -6.71 -14.27
N GLY A 284 -26.60 -6.50 -14.56
CA GLY A 284 -26.06 -5.21 -14.97
C GLY A 284 -25.78 -4.21 -13.83
N ALA A 285 -26.02 -4.60 -12.56
CA ALA A 285 -25.61 -3.78 -11.43
C ALA A 285 -24.08 -3.72 -11.31
N ASP A 286 -23.54 -2.52 -11.11
CA ASP A 286 -22.12 -2.31 -10.88
C ASP A 286 -21.79 -2.53 -9.38
N PRO A 287 -21.02 -3.56 -9.01
CA PRO A 287 -20.70 -3.84 -7.61
C PRO A 287 -19.94 -2.68 -6.93
N ARG A 288 -19.19 -1.87 -7.67
CA ARG A 288 -18.41 -0.75 -7.12
C ARG A 288 -19.23 0.51 -6.86
N ARG A 289 -20.49 0.54 -7.30
CA ARG A 289 -21.40 1.68 -7.12
C ARG A 289 -22.53 1.40 -6.13
N GLN A 290 -22.42 0.31 -5.39
CA GLN A 290 -23.40 -0.07 -4.36
C GLN A 290 -23.24 0.78 -3.09
N ASP A 291 -24.30 0.84 -2.27
CA ASP A 291 -24.26 1.56 -1.01
C ASP A 291 -23.52 0.75 0.07
N PHE A 292 -22.25 1.08 0.29
CA PHE A 292 -21.42 0.44 1.30
C PHE A 292 -21.92 0.67 2.73
N ASN A 293 -22.65 1.75 3.01
CA ASN A 293 -23.22 1.99 4.34
C ASN A 293 -24.31 0.97 4.64
N ALA A 294 -25.18 0.67 3.66
CA ALA A 294 -26.17 -0.39 3.77
C ALA A 294 -25.54 -1.79 3.95
N LEU A 295 -24.29 -1.97 3.51
CA LEU A 295 -23.52 -3.20 3.76
C LEU A 295 -22.93 -3.25 5.18
N GLY A 296 -23.02 -2.18 5.96
CA GLY A 296 -22.51 -2.11 7.33
C GLY A 296 -21.09 -1.57 7.41
N ALA A 297 -20.74 -0.58 6.57
CA ALA A 297 -19.47 0.15 6.67
C ALA A 297 -19.26 0.73 8.08
N ARG A 298 -18.04 0.60 8.60
CA ARG A 298 -17.65 1.09 9.91
C ARG A 298 -16.27 1.75 9.87
N PRO A 299 -16.14 3.01 10.32
CA PRO A 299 -14.84 3.61 10.51
C PRO A 299 -14.12 2.97 11.69
N ILE A 300 -12.81 2.82 11.56
CA ILE A 300 -11.93 2.18 12.53
C ILE A 300 -11.09 3.26 13.20
N GLY A 301 -11.33 3.48 14.49
CA GLY A 301 -10.46 4.29 15.34
C GLY A 301 -9.27 3.47 15.85
N ALA A 302 -8.14 4.15 16.07
CA ALA A 302 -6.92 3.53 16.56
C ALA A 302 -6.04 4.56 17.28
N GLY A 303 -5.16 4.10 18.17
CA GLY A 303 -4.23 4.95 18.90
C GLY A 303 -3.00 5.33 18.07
N ALA A 304 -2.26 6.34 18.53
CA ALA A 304 -0.96 6.67 17.97
C ALA A 304 -0.02 5.45 18.04
N GLY A 305 0.55 5.08 16.90
CA GLY A 305 1.41 3.91 16.75
C GLY A 305 0.67 2.60 16.53
N ASP A 306 -0.66 2.57 16.49
CA ASP A 306 -1.44 1.38 16.13
C ASP A 306 -1.48 1.20 14.60
N LEU A 307 -1.28 -0.04 14.13
CA LEU A 307 -1.42 -0.42 12.72
C LEU A 307 -2.72 -1.19 12.52
N VAL A 308 -3.57 -0.71 11.61
CA VAL A 308 -4.72 -1.48 11.12
C VAL A 308 -4.30 -2.21 9.84
N ILE A 309 -4.45 -3.54 9.83
CA ILE A 309 -4.24 -4.40 8.65
C ILE A 309 -5.62 -4.88 8.21
N TRP A 310 -5.89 -4.91 6.91
CA TRP A 310 -7.14 -5.46 6.36
C TRP A 310 -6.92 -6.33 5.13
N HIS A 311 -7.86 -7.25 4.92
CA HIS A 311 -7.93 -8.16 3.80
C HIS A 311 -8.45 -7.41 2.56
N GLN A 312 -7.81 -7.57 1.41
CA GLN A 312 -8.12 -6.78 0.20
C GLN A 312 -9.56 -6.94 -0.32
N ALA A 313 -10.19 -8.08 -0.05
CA ALA A 313 -11.61 -8.32 -0.37
C ALA A 313 -12.60 -7.47 0.46
N LEU A 314 -12.15 -6.73 1.47
CA LEU A 314 -13.00 -5.75 2.15
C LEU A 314 -13.13 -4.47 1.32
N PRO A 315 -14.35 -3.99 1.02
CA PRO A 315 -14.50 -2.65 0.51
C PRO A 315 -14.05 -1.68 1.59
N HIS A 316 -13.22 -0.72 1.22
CA HIS A 316 -12.55 0.16 2.16
C HIS A 316 -12.31 1.54 1.59
N GLY A 317 -12.07 2.52 2.45
CA GLY A 317 -11.72 3.87 2.05
C GLY A 317 -11.64 4.82 3.23
N PRO A 318 -11.23 6.09 3.03
CA PRO A 318 -11.32 7.09 4.08
C PRO A 318 -12.79 7.46 4.33
N SER A 319 -13.09 7.96 5.53
CA SER A 319 -14.35 8.63 5.83
C SER A 319 -14.18 10.16 5.92
N PRO A 320 -15.29 10.92 5.84
CA PRO A 320 -15.28 12.31 6.26
C PRO A 320 -14.76 12.45 7.69
N ASN A 321 -13.98 13.49 7.96
CA ASN A 321 -13.53 13.81 9.31
C ASN A 321 -14.55 14.74 9.97
N ARG A 322 -15.33 14.20 10.91
CA ARG A 322 -16.36 14.91 11.67
C ARG A 322 -15.91 15.24 13.10
N ALA A 323 -14.65 14.99 13.43
CA ALA A 323 -14.06 15.29 14.72
C ALA A 323 -13.47 16.70 14.76
N THR A 324 -12.65 16.99 15.78
CA THR A 324 -12.02 18.30 15.98
C THR A 324 -10.55 18.35 15.61
N GLN A 325 -9.93 17.21 15.29
CA GLN A 325 -8.50 17.10 15.00
C GLN A 325 -8.27 16.44 13.63
N PRO A 326 -7.19 16.75 12.90
CA PRO A 326 -6.86 16.04 11.67
C PRO A 326 -6.46 14.59 11.94
N ARG A 327 -6.68 13.72 10.97
CA ARG A 327 -6.08 12.38 10.97
C ARG A 327 -4.76 12.40 10.23
N LEU A 328 -3.73 11.88 10.88
CA LEU A 328 -2.40 11.66 10.31
C LEU A 328 -2.10 10.16 10.26
N VAL A 329 -1.70 9.67 9.10
CA VAL A 329 -1.43 8.23 8.87
C VAL A 329 -0.22 8.02 7.97
N GLN A 330 0.38 6.84 8.08
CA GLN A 330 1.36 6.32 7.13
C GLN A 330 0.85 5.00 6.55
N TYR A 331 0.90 4.82 5.23
CA TYR A 331 0.55 3.53 4.63
C TYR A 331 1.75 2.58 4.68
N ILE A 332 1.54 1.38 5.23
CA ILE A 332 2.56 0.34 5.39
C ILE A 332 1.91 -1.00 5.10
N ASN A 333 2.47 -1.73 4.15
CA ASN A 333 2.04 -3.08 3.82
C ASN A 333 3.24 -4.00 3.65
N MET A 334 3.02 -5.31 3.80
CA MET A 334 4.01 -6.31 3.46
C MET A 334 3.34 -7.46 2.69
N PHE A 335 4.02 -7.95 1.67
CA PHE A 335 3.48 -8.96 0.76
C PHE A 335 4.58 -9.91 0.28
N PRO A 336 4.25 -11.17 -0.02
CA PRO A 336 5.19 -12.10 -0.63
C PRO A 336 5.51 -11.68 -2.06
N ALA A 337 6.61 -12.22 -2.59
CA ALA A 337 7.05 -11.90 -3.95
C ALA A 337 6.11 -12.41 -5.05
N GLU A 338 5.23 -13.33 -4.69
CA GLU A 338 4.25 -13.96 -5.57
C GLU A 338 2.90 -14.03 -4.85
N VAL A 339 1.87 -13.54 -5.52
CA VAL A 339 0.48 -13.62 -5.08
C VAL A 339 -0.37 -14.10 -6.25
N PRO A 340 -1.45 -14.87 -6.02
CA PRO A 340 -2.42 -15.14 -7.06
C PRO A 340 -3.00 -13.81 -7.57
N ALA A 341 -3.29 -13.73 -8.87
CA ALA A 341 -3.82 -12.53 -9.48
C ALA A 341 -4.83 -12.90 -10.58
N SER A 342 -5.83 -12.03 -10.78
CA SER A 342 -6.84 -12.16 -11.82
C SER A 342 -6.76 -10.98 -12.78
N ASP A 343 -6.55 -11.26 -14.06
CA ASP A 343 -6.56 -10.23 -15.11
C ASP A 343 -8.00 -9.85 -15.53
N ASP A 344 -8.98 -10.70 -15.23
CA ASP A 344 -10.39 -10.36 -15.40
C ASP A 344 -10.76 -9.29 -14.37
N TRP A 345 -11.28 -8.15 -14.83
CA TRP A 345 -11.74 -7.04 -13.98
C TRP A 345 -13.27 -7.06 -13.87
N VAL A 346 -13.78 -7.57 -12.73
CA VAL A 346 -15.20 -7.60 -12.37
C VAL A 346 -15.50 -6.49 -11.42
#